data_AF-A0A1H7YLQ7-F1
#
_entry.id   AF-A0A1H7YLQ7-F1
#
_cell.length_a   1.000
_cell.length_b   1.000
_cell.length_c   1.000
_cell.angle_alpha   90.00
_cell.angle_beta   90.00
_cell.angle_gamma   90.00
#
_symmetry.space_group_name_H-M   'P 1'
#
loop_
_entity.id
_entity.type
_entity.pdbx_description
1 polymer ?
#
loop_
_entity_poly.entity_id
_entity_poly.type
_entity_poly.pdbx_seq_one_letter_code
_entity_poly.pdbx_strand_id
1 'polypeptide(L)'
;MITKEQALENAIEYIKKRNRNYVYIVTKEKIIYEEKKYINYGKYEEQERNIYVINYDIEGYTEPIPHFIAVDAETGEVLFTATPHGYVEDWED
;
A
#
# COMPACT_ATOMS: atom_id res chain seq x y z
N MET A 1 -6.11 -14.94 -6.99
CA MET A 1 -5.24 -14.34 -5.96
C MET A 1 -3.78 -14.42 -6.37
N ILE A 2 -3.08 -13.27 -6.33
CA ILE A 2 -1.63 -13.16 -6.52
C ILE A 2 -0.87 -13.58 -5.26
N THR A 3 0.44 -13.76 -5.33
CA THR A 3 1.26 -14.06 -4.15
C THR A 3 1.69 -12.80 -3.40
N LYS A 4 2.17 -12.97 -2.15
CA LYS A 4 2.78 -11.87 -1.38
C LYS A 4 4.01 -11.28 -2.07
N GLU A 5 4.80 -12.12 -2.75
CA GLU A 5 5.94 -11.67 -3.57
C GLU A 5 5.48 -10.76 -4.71
N GLN A 6 4.46 -11.18 -5.47
CA GLN A 6 3.90 -10.37 -6.55
C GLN A 6 3.30 -9.05 -6.03
N ALA A 7 2.62 -9.09 -4.87
CA ALA A 7 2.08 -7.89 -4.25
C ALA A 7 3.20 -6.90 -3.86
N LEU A 8 4.30 -7.42 -3.30
CA LEU A 8 5.48 -6.62 -2.95
C LEU A 8 6.14 -5.99 -4.19
N GLU A 9 6.31 -6.77 -5.26
CA GLU A 9 6.84 -6.29 -6.54
C GLU A 9 5.97 -5.16 -7.10
N ASN A 10 4.65 -5.34 -7.13
CA ASN A 10 3.71 -4.33 -7.59
C ASN A 10 3.77 -3.04 -6.74
N ALA A 11 3.89 -3.17 -5.42
CA ALA A 11 4.04 -2.02 -4.53
C ALA A 11 5.36 -1.28 -4.75
N ILE A 12 6.48 -1.99 -4.93
CA ILE A 12 7.79 -1.39 -5.24
C ILE A 12 7.74 -0.66 -6.58
N GLU A 13 7.16 -1.26 -7.61
CA GLU A 13 6.97 -0.59 -8.90
C GLU A 13 6.09 0.65 -8.79
N TYR A 14 5.02 0.57 -8.00
CA TYR A 14 4.12 1.69 -7.77
C TYR A 14 4.82 2.86 -7.09
N ILE A 15 5.57 2.61 -6.01
CA ILE A 15 6.40 3.60 -5.31
C ILE A 15 7.37 4.28 -6.30
N LYS A 16 8.05 3.49 -7.14
CA LYS A 16 8.96 4.01 -8.17
C LYS A 16 8.25 4.86 -9.21
N LYS A 17 7.11 4.41 -9.73
CA LYS A 17 6.31 5.14 -10.74
C LYS A 17 5.79 6.47 -10.21
N ARG A 18 5.44 6.53 -8.92
CA ARG A 18 5.01 7.75 -8.21
C ARG A 18 6.19 8.63 -7.74
N ASN A 19 7.43 8.21 -8.00
CA ASN A 19 8.65 8.92 -7.56
C ASN A 19 8.69 9.15 -6.03
N ARG A 20 8.19 8.18 -5.25
CA ARG A 20 8.16 8.25 -3.79
C ARG A 20 9.45 7.70 -3.18
N ASN A 21 10.03 8.45 -2.26
CA ASN A 21 11.19 8.00 -1.48
C ASN A 21 10.73 7.16 -0.28
N TYR A 22 11.54 6.18 0.11
CA TYR A 22 11.34 5.39 1.32
C TYR A 22 12.69 5.02 1.93
N VAL A 23 12.72 4.89 3.26
CA VAL A 23 13.91 4.43 4.01
C VAL A 23 13.84 2.93 4.33
N TYR A 24 12.62 2.38 4.38
CA TYR A 24 12.37 0.97 4.64
C TYR A 24 11.12 0.49 3.90
N ILE A 25 11.11 -0.78 3.49
CA ILE A 25 9.91 -1.48 3.03
C ILE A 25 9.93 -2.90 3.62
N VAL A 26 8.76 -3.39 4.01
CA VAL A 26 8.65 -4.72 4.60
C VAL A 26 9.06 -5.83 3.62
N THR A 27 9.56 -6.94 4.17
CA THR A 27 9.71 -8.18 3.41
C THR A 27 8.39 -8.92 3.30
N LYS A 28 8.29 -9.86 2.36
CA LYS A 28 7.07 -10.63 2.09
C LYS A 28 6.48 -11.32 3.32
N GLU A 29 7.31 -11.71 4.29
CA GLU A 29 6.89 -12.41 5.50
C GLU A 29 6.05 -11.52 6.41
N LYS A 30 6.25 -10.19 6.34
CA LYS A 30 5.55 -9.19 7.15
C LYS A 30 4.32 -8.59 6.45
N ILE A 31 4.05 -8.97 5.20
CA ILE A 31 2.85 -8.53 4.48
C ILE A 31 1.60 -9.14 5.14
N ILE A 32 0.64 -8.28 5.46
CA ILE A 32 -0.63 -8.68 6.07
C ILE A 32 -1.64 -8.96 4.96
N TYR A 33 -2.45 -10.00 5.13
CA TYR A 33 -3.59 -10.27 4.26
C TYR A 33 -4.88 -9.98 5.04
N GLU A 34 -5.78 -9.18 4.46
CA GLU A 34 -7.10 -8.91 5.01
C GLU A 34 -8.18 -9.39 4.04
N GLU A 35 -9.09 -10.24 4.52
CA GLU A 35 -10.23 -10.73 3.75
C GLU A 35 -11.43 -9.78 3.91
N LYS A 36 -12.17 -9.51 2.83
CA LYS A 36 -13.38 -8.66 2.81
C LYS A 36 -13.17 -7.30 3.50
N LYS A 37 -12.04 -6.67 3.25
CA LYS A 37 -11.78 -5.32 3.71
C LYS A 37 -12.69 -4.34 2.98
N TYR A 38 -13.48 -3.57 3.73
CA TYR A 38 -14.21 -2.43 3.19
C TYR A 38 -13.24 -1.32 2.77
N ILE A 39 -13.30 -0.92 1.50
CA ILE A 39 -12.42 0.06 0.90
C ILE A 39 -13.06 1.45 0.99
N ASN A 40 -12.33 2.40 1.58
CA ASN A 40 -12.81 3.76 1.86
C ASN A 40 -12.25 4.82 0.89
N TYR A 41 -11.60 4.40 -0.21
CA TYR A 41 -10.94 5.34 -1.11
C TYR A 41 -10.70 4.78 -2.51
N GLY A 42 -10.73 5.68 -3.50
CA GLY A 42 -10.32 5.41 -4.87
C GLY A 42 -11.33 4.59 -5.67
N LYS A 43 -10.85 3.91 -6.72
CA LYS A 43 -11.68 3.21 -7.71
C LYS A 43 -12.67 2.18 -7.12
N TYR A 44 -12.33 1.59 -5.98
CA TYR A 44 -13.13 0.56 -5.32
C TYR A 44 -13.77 1.04 -4.02
N GLU A 45 -13.94 2.34 -3.84
CA GLU A 45 -14.66 2.90 -2.70
C GLU A 45 -16.04 2.23 -2.52
N GLU A 46 -16.42 2.02 -1.27
CA GLU A 46 -17.65 1.36 -0.82
C GLU A 46 -17.78 -0.13 -1.20
N GLN A 47 -16.69 -0.77 -1.62
CA GLN A 47 -16.66 -2.19 -1.96
C GLN A 47 -15.82 -3.00 -0.97
N GLU A 48 -16.16 -4.27 -0.80
CA GLU A 48 -15.34 -5.23 -0.08
C GLU A 48 -14.32 -5.87 -1.02
N ARG A 49 -13.04 -5.87 -0.63
CA ARG A 49 -11.95 -6.51 -1.36
C ARG A 49 -11.07 -7.34 -0.43
N ASN A 50 -10.50 -8.41 -0.96
CA ASN A 50 -9.39 -9.09 -0.32
C ASN A 50 -8.12 -8.31 -0.65
N ILE A 51 -7.33 -7.93 0.35
CA ILE A 51 -6.15 -7.08 0.13
C ILE A 51 -4.91 -7.63 0.80
N TYR A 52 -3.76 -7.31 0.20
CA TYR A 52 -2.47 -7.31 0.87
C TYR A 52 -2.13 -5.90 1.34
N VAL A 53 -1.69 -5.78 2.60
CA VAL A 53 -1.22 -4.53 3.18
C VAL A 53 0.29 -4.58 3.32
N ILE A 54 0.96 -3.63 2.66
CA ILE A 54 2.41 -3.54 2.57
C ILE A 54 2.84 -2.24 3.23
N ASN A 55 3.66 -2.34 4.27
CA ASN A 55 4.21 -1.17 4.93
C ASN A 55 5.53 -0.73 4.29
N TYR A 56 5.65 0.56 4.06
CA TYR A 56 6.93 1.22 3.81
C TYR A 56 7.03 2.45 4.68
N ASP A 57 8.23 2.81 5.08
CA ASP A 57 8.45 3.98 5.94
C ASP A 57 9.20 5.06 5.14
N ILE A 58 8.80 6.31 5.37
CA ILE A 58 9.51 7.48 4.86
C ILE A 58 10.39 8.10 5.95
N GLU A 59 11.32 8.96 5.55
CA GLU A 59 12.12 9.73 6.49
C GLU A 59 11.22 10.66 7.32
N GLY A 60 11.41 10.62 8.64
CA GLY A 60 10.76 11.51 9.59
C GLY A 60 11.78 12.19 10.50
N TYR A 61 11.33 13.20 11.25
CA TYR A 61 12.23 14.05 12.03
C TYR A 61 12.93 13.32 13.19
N THR A 62 12.17 12.59 14.00
CA THR A 62 12.70 11.79 15.12
C THR A 62 12.71 10.30 14.80
N GLU A 63 11.69 9.82 14.08
CA GLU A 63 11.49 8.41 13.73
C GLU A 63 10.91 8.34 12.30
N PRO A 64 11.14 7.23 11.57
CA PRO A 64 10.48 6.99 10.28
C PRO A 64 8.95 7.02 10.40
N ILE A 65 8.29 7.50 9.35
CA ILE A 65 6.83 7.64 9.31
C ILE A 65 6.24 6.48 8.50
N PRO A 66 5.36 5.65 9.07
CA PRO A 66 4.84 4.47 8.40
C PRO A 66 3.71 4.82 7.43
N HIS A 67 3.81 4.28 6.22
CA HIS A 67 2.81 4.33 5.17
C HIS A 67 2.38 2.89 4.83
N PHE A 68 1.13 2.73 4.38
CA PHE A 68 0.53 1.42 4.11
C PHE A 68 -0.09 1.39 2.73
N ILE A 69 0.47 0.59 1.83
CA ILE A 69 -0.08 0.35 0.50
C ILE A 69 -1.08 -0.80 0.59
N ALA A 70 -2.30 -0.55 0.12
CA ALA A 70 -3.30 -1.58 -0.09
C ALA A 70 -3.21 -2.09 -1.53
N VAL A 71 -3.03 -3.40 -1.71
CA VAL A 71 -2.99 -4.07 -3.01
C VAL A 71 -4.13 -5.08 -3.08
N ASP A 72 -4.93 -5.01 -4.13
CA ASP A 72 -5.99 -5.99 -4.38
C ASP A 72 -5.38 -7.39 -4.54
N ALA A 73 -5.79 -8.32 -3.67
CA ALA A 73 -5.20 -9.65 -3.63
C ALA A 73 -5.56 -10.48 -4.86
N GLU A 74 -6.65 -10.19 -5.57
CA GLU A 74 -7.06 -10.95 -6.74
C GLU A 74 -6.34 -10.53 -8.01
N THR A 75 -6.19 -9.22 -8.21
CA THR A 75 -5.70 -8.61 -9.44
C THR A 75 -4.27 -8.08 -9.34
N GLY A 76 -3.79 -7.81 -8.13
CA GLY A 76 -2.52 -7.13 -7.89
C GLY A 76 -2.55 -5.63 -8.13
N GLU A 77 -3.71 -5.03 -8.40
CA GLU A 77 -3.87 -3.58 -8.56
C GLU A 77 -3.57 -2.88 -7.24
N VAL A 78 -2.73 -1.84 -7.27
CA VAL A 78 -2.54 -0.97 -6.10
C VAL A 78 -3.76 -0.06 -5.96
N LEU A 79 -4.39 -0.11 -4.79
CA LEU A 79 -5.63 0.61 -4.54
C LEU A 79 -5.35 2.03 -4.06
N PHE A 80 -4.52 2.16 -3.03
CA PHE A 80 -4.15 3.44 -2.40
C PHE A 80 -3.02 3.26 -1.41
N THR A 81 -2.54 4.39 -0.89
CA THR A 81 -1.57 4.44 0.20
C THR A 81 -2.12 5.24 1.37
N ALA A 82 -2.39 4.55 2.47
CA ALA A 82 -2.86 5.17 3.69
C ALA A 82 -1.69 5.64 4.57
N THR A 83 -1.88 6.81 5.18
CA THR A 83 -1.00 7.41 6.19
C THR A 83 -1.83 7.79 7.41
N PRO A 84 -1.20 8.20 8.53
CA PRO A 84 -1.93 8.78 9.66
C PRO A 84 -2.76 10.03 9.32
N HIS A 85 -2.48 10.70 8.19
CA HIS A 85 -3.10 11.97 7.80
C HIS A 85 -4.04 11.87 6.60
N GLY A 86 -4.32 10.67 6.10
CA GLY A 86 -5.15 10.44 4.91
C GLY A 86 -4.43 9.64 3.83
N TYR A 87 -4.87 9.80 2.59
CA TYR A 87 -4.34 9.07 1.45
C TYR A 87 -3.25 9.87 0.76
N VAL A 88 -2.10 9.25 0.49
CA VAL A 88 -0.96 9.94 -0.16
C VAL A 88 -1.37 10.50 -1.51
N GLU A 89 -2.23 9.76 -2.23
CA GLU A 89 -2.71 10.11 -3.55
C GLU A 89 -3.49 11.45 -3.59
N ASP A 90 -4.02 11.94 -2.45
CA ASP A 90 -4.70 13.24 -2.38
C ASP A 90 -3.75 14.44 -2.41
N TRP A 91 -2.44 14.20 -2.20
CA TRP A 91 -1.40 15.24 -2.21
C TRP A 91 -0.48 15.15 -3.43
N GLU A 92 -0.73 14.19 -4.32
CA GLU A 92 0.05 13.96 -5.53
C GLU A 92 -0.77 14.44 -6.74
N ASP A 93 -0.29 15.50 -7.40
CA ASP A 93 -0.83 15.99 -8.68
C ASP A 93 -0.60 15.00 -9.84
#